data_AF-A0AAP0NDV5-F1
#
_entry.id   AF-A0AAP0NDV5-F1
#
_cell.length_a   1.000
_cell.length_b   1.000
_cell.length_c   1.000
_cell.angle_alpha   90.00
_cell.angle_beta   90.00
_cell.angle_gamma   90.00
#
_symmetry.space_group_name_H-M   'P 1'
#
loop_
_entity.id
_entity.type
_entity.pdbx_description
1 polymer ?
#
loop_
_entity_poly.entity_id
_entity_poly.type
_entity_poly.pdbx_seq_one_letter_code
_entity_poly.pdbx_strand_id
1 'polypeptide(L)'
;MKKSGSSDSKSLPAKQKVTKVVSSSFKKTTKKSKKVTKKSKYSKSTKMLPSSGEGQKWNTLVHNGVIFPPPYKPHGVKMLYKGKPVDLTPQQEEVATMFAVMLDTDYAKKDKFIENFMNDWRKILGRNHVIQKFNDCDFSPIYEWHQNEKEKKKQMSTEEKKALKEEKLKLEEKYMWAVVDGVKEKVGNFRVEPPGLFRGRGEHPKMGKLKRRIRPNDITINIGKNAPIPECPIPGESWKEVRHDNTVTWLAFWNDPINPKEFKYVFLAASSSLKGQSDKEKYEKARMLKDYIQGIRAAYTKDFVSKDITKRQIAVATYLIDKLALRAGNEKDDDEADTVGCCTLKVENVKCRPPNKLEFDFLGKDSIRYNNVVEVEIPVYKAIGQFQTGKGESDDLFDKLDTSKLNAHLKELMPGLTAKVFRTYNASITLDEMLSRDTKDGNVGEKVVVYQHANKEVAIICNHQRTISKSHAAQMSRLTEKIDELKGILDGLKTDLSRARKGKPPLKDADGKQKRNLTPEALERKIAQTDAKIEKMERDKNTKEDLKTVALGTSKINYLDPRISVAWCKRHEVPIEKIFNKSLLAKFAWAMDVDPSFRF
;
A
#
# COMPACT_ATOMS: atom_id res chain seq x y z
N MET A 1 66.49 14.60 -26.63
CA MET A 1 67.49 13.55 -26.87
C MET A 1 66.78 12.29 -27.38
N LYS A 2 67.17 11.86 -28.60
CA LYS A 2 66.97 10.59 -29.34
C LYS A 2 65.60 9.86 -29.21
N LYS A 3 64.69 9.90 -30.21
CA LYS A 3 64.62 9.16 -31.51
C LYS A 3 64.58 7.63 -31.30
N SER A 4 63.71 6.81 -31.91
CA SER A 4 63.20 6.75 -33.31
C SER A 4 62.02 5.74 -33.38
N GLY A 5 60.93 5.95 -34.13
CA GLY A 5 60.75 5.66 -35.58
C GLY A 5 60.04 4.29 -35.76
N SER A 6 59.06 4.02 -36.63
CA SER A 6 58.67 4.58 -37.93
C SER A 6 57.18 4.30 -38.26
N SER A 7 56.69 5.02 -39.27
CA SER A 7 55.38 4.98 -39.93
C SER A 7 55.30 3.94 -41.07
N ASP A 8 54.07 3.84 -41.64
CA ASP A 8 53.69 3.47 -43.02
C ASP A 8 52.77 2.23 -43.10
N SER A 9 51.91 2.01 -44.10
CA SER A 9 50.90 2.83 -44.78
C SER A 9 49.93 1.84 -45.47
N LYS A 10 48.68 2.28 -45.68
CA LYS A 10 47.54 1.70 -46.44
C LYS A 10 47.76 0.58 -47.49
N SER A 11 46.85 -0.42 -47.50
CA SER A 11 46.18 -0.93 -48.73
C SER A 11 44.96 -1.86 -48.43
N LEU A 12 43.80 -1.59 -49.04
CA LEU A 12 42.66 -2.51 -49.29
C LEU A 12 42.96 -3.38 -50.55
N PRO A 13 42.12 -4.30 -51.11
CA PRO A 13 40.74 -4.78 -50.79
C PRO A 13 40.50 -6.32 -50.96
N ALA A 14 39.25 -6.79 -50.75
CA ALA A 14 38.44 -7.65 -51.67
C ALA A 14 37.64 -8.82 -51.04
N LYS A 15 36.49 -9.07 -51.70
CA LYS A 15 35.30 -9.89 -51.36
C LYS A 15 35.50 -11.40 -51.58
N GLN A 16 34.68 -12.24 -50.93
CA GLN A 16 33.97 -13.33 -51.62
C GLN A 16 32.71 -13.84 -50.90
N LYS A 17 31.80 -14.41 -51.70
CA LYS A 17 30.37 -14.69 -51.50
C LYS A 17 30.10 -16.20 -51.35
N VAL A 18 29.08 -16.53 -50.54
CA VAL A 18 27.96 -17.48 -50.79
C VAL A 18 28.26 -18.97 -51.05
N THR A 19 27.66 -19.87 -50.25
CA THR A 19 26.67 -20.86 -50.74
C THR A 19 25.90 -21.56 -49.61
N LYS A 20 24.66 -21.93 -49.94
CA LYS A 20 23.61 -22.51 -49.11
C LYS A 20 23.12 -23.74 -49.88
N VAL A 21 22.98 -24.91 -49.27
CA VAL A 21 22.20 -26.03 -49.82
C VAL A 21 21.37 -26.68 -48.73
N VAL A 22 20.14 -27.00 -49.09
CA VAL A 22 18.99 -27.47 -48.32
C VAL A 22 18.60 -28.85 -48.87
N SER A 23 18.14 -29.78 -48.01
CA SER A 23 17.04 -30.75 -48.20
C SER A 23 17.17 -31.92 -47.19
N SER A 24 16.17 -32.66 -46.72
CA SER A 24 14.70 -32.56 -46.67
C SER A 24 14.15 -33.74 -45.82
N SER A 25 13.15 -33.48 -44.94
CA SER A 25 11.96 -34.28 -44.52
C SER A 25 11.99 -35.85 -44.50
N PHE A 26 11.48 -36.57 -43.48
CA PHE A 26 10.07 -36.67 -43.04
C PHE A 26 9.88 -37.47 -41.70
N LYS A 27 8.85 -37.08 -40.90
CA LYS A 27 7.89 -37.82 -40.01
C LYS A 27 8.38 -39.05 -39.20
N LYS A 28 7.98 -39.38 -37.96
CA LYS A 28 6.95 -38.98 -36.96
C LYS A 28 7.29 -39.81 -35.70
N THR A 29 7.24 -39.27 -34.47
CA THR A 29 6.61 -39.88 -33.26
C THR A 29 6.92 -39.12 -31.97
N THR A 30 6.00 -39.30 -31.02
CA THR A 30 5.65 -38.63 -29.77
C THR A 30 6.69 -38.68 -28.63
N LYS A 31 6.46 -37.80 -27.63
CA LYS A 31 7.10 -37.68 -26.29
C LYS A 31 8.36 -36.79 -26.19
N LYS A 32 8.16 -35.55 -25.71
CA LYS A 32 8.71 -35.06 -24.43
C LYS A 32 8.39 -33.57 -24.25
N SER A 33 7.34 -33.30 -23.49
CA SER A 33 7.13 -32.08 -22.74
C SER A 33 8.24 -31.93 -21.70
N LYS A 34 9.26 -31.11 -21.99
CA LYS A 34 10.14 -30.45 -20.99
C LYS A 34 11.17 -29.56 -21.71
N LYS A 35 11.07 -28.26 -21.45
CA LYS A 35 11.96 -27.13 -21.79
C LYS A 35 11.30 -26.14 -22.75
N VAL A 36 10.68 -25.09 -22.20
CA VAL A 36 11.22 -23.71 -22.26
C VAL A 36 10.55 -22.92 -21.13
N THR A 37 11.21 -22.83 -19.98
CA THR A 37 10.93 -21.77 -19.00
C THR A 37 12.20 -20.94 -18.93
N LYS A 38 12.21 -19.79 -19.61
CA LYS A 38 13.30 -18.81 -19.48
C LYS A 38 13.37 -18.40 -18.01
N LYS A 39 14.51 -18.67 -17.38
CA LYS A 39 14.84 -18.28 -16.00
C LYS A 39 14.54 -16.79 -15.80
N SER A 40 13.47 -16.52 -15.05
CA SER A 40 13.18 -15.20 -14.51
C SER A 40 14.27 -14.82 -13.49
N LYS A 41 14.82 -13.61 -13.60
CA LYS A 41 15.88 -13.06 -12.72
C LYS A 41 15.46 -12.96 -11.23
N TYR A 42 14.23 -13.34 -10.88
CA TYR A 42 13.70 -13.33 -9.52
C TYR A 42 13.87 -14.67 -8.77
N SER A 43 14.42 -15.72 -9.39
CA SER A 43 14.62 -17.05 -8.79
C SER A 43 15.95 -17.21 -8.03
N LYS A 44 16.50 -16.15 -7.42
CA LYS A 44 17.50 -16.38 -6.36
C LYS A 44 16.73 -16.86 -5.13
N SER A 45 16.59 -18.17 -5.02
CA SER A 45 16.12 -18.87 -3.82
C SER A 45 16.83 -18.28 -2.61
N THR A 46 16.11 -17.50 -1.81
CA THR A 46 16.54 -17.19 -0.44
C THR A 46 16.48 -18.52 0.28
N LYS A 47 17.63 -19.19 0.48
CA LYS A 47 17.70 -20.37 1.34
C LYS A 47 17.08 -19.98 2.68
N MET A 48 15.88 -20.49 2.97
CA MET A 48 15.22 -20.24 4.23
C MET A 48 16.05 -20.91 5.31
N LEU A 49 16.59 -20.11 6.23
CA LEU A 49 17.30 -20.61 7.38
C LEU A 49 16.32 -21.38 8.29
N PRO A 50 16.75 -22.48 8.94
CA PRO A 50 15.92 -23.19 9.91
C PRO A 50 15.45 -22.25 11.03
N SER A 51 14.18 -22.39 11.42
CA SER A 51 13.63 -21.70 12.60
C SER A 51 14.43 -22.09 13.83
N SER A 52 15.09 -21.13 14.47
CA SER A 52 15.83 -21.35 15.73
C SER A 52 14.85 -21.39 16.90
N GLY A 53 14.37 -22.58 17.29
CA GLY A 53 13.63 -22.83 18.54
C GLY A 53 12.31 -22.06 18.74
N GLU A 54 11.52 -22.46 19.74
CA GLU A 54 10.36 -21.66 20.16
C GLU A 54 10.84 -20.39 20.87
N GLY A 55 10.60 -19.23 20.27
CA GLY A 55 10.80 -17.91 20.88
C GLY A 55 11.98 -17.11 20.32
N GLN A 56 13.12 -17.74 20.05
CA GLN A 56 14.29 -17.04 19.49
C GLN A 56 14.09 -16.69 18.00
N LYS A 57 14.52 -15.49 17.60
CA LYS A 57 14.35 -14.94 16.24
C LYS A 57 15.63 -14.84 15.43
N TRP A 58 16.77 -14.76 16.10
CA TRP A 58 18.09 -14.67 15.48
C TRP A 58 19.18 -15.10 16.48
N ASN A 59 20.35 -15.51 15.98
CA ASN A 59 21.54 -15.81 16.79
C ASN A 59 22.54 -14.65 16.75
N THR A 60 22.69 -14.02 15.58
CA THR A 60 23.54 -12.85 15.38
C THR A 60 22.77 -11.75 14.67
N LEU A 61 22.96 -10.51 15.13
CA LEU A 61 22.33 -9.33 14.56
C LEU A 61 23.35 -8.18 14.54
N VAL A 62 23.68 -7.67 13.36
CA VAL A 62 24.56 -6.51 13.18
C VAL A 62 23.85 -5.50 12.28
N HIS A 63 23.84 -4.23 12.66
CA HIS A 63 23.31 -3.14 11.82
C HIS A 63 23.99 -1.82 12.21
N ASN A 64 23.78 -0.77 11.41
CA ASN A 64 24.44 0.54 11.63
C ASN A 64 23.52 1.57 12.32
N GLY A 65 22.58 1.11 13.17
CA GLY A 65 21.61 2.00 13.82
C GLY A 65 20.60 2.62 12.84
N VAL A 66 20.37 3.92 12.98
CA VAL A 66 19.39 4.70 12.21
C VAL A 66 20.01 5.99 11.68
N ILE A 67 19.41 6.57 10.63
CA ILE A 67 19.78 7.89 10.12
C ILE A 67 18.77 8.94 10.57
N PHE A 68 19.28 10.03 11.15
CA PHE A 68 18.47 11.15 11.61
C PHE A 68 18.12 12.11 10.46
N PRO A 69 16.98 12.80 10.54
CA PRO A 69 16.68 13.91 9.64
C PRO A 69 17.77 14.99 9.77
N PRO A 70 18.14 15.68 8.68
CA PRO A 70 19.13 16.74 8.73
C PRO A 70 18.70 17.84 9.72
N PRO A 71 19.66 18.57 10.33
CA PRO A 71 19.37 19.76 11.12
C PRO A 71 18.56 20.77 10.31
N TYR A 72 17.72 21.53 10.98
CA TYR A 72 17.00 22.63 10.35
C TYR A 72 18.01 23.67 9.82
N LYS A 73 17.75 24.16 8.60
CA LYS A 73 18.54 25.24 7.99
C LYS A 73 17.64 26.48 7.96
N PRO A 74 17.89 27.48 8.81
CA PRO A 74 17.10 28.69 8.83
C PRO A 74 17.13 29.40 7.48
N HIS A 75 15.98 29.93 7.07
CA HIS A 75 15.83 30.63 5.80
C HIS A 75 15.79 32.15 5.95
N GLY A 76 15.54 32.67 7.15
CA GLY A 76 15.50 34.10 7.46
C GLY A 76 14.29 34.85 6.88
N VAL A 77 13.39 34.17 6.18
CA VAL A 77 12.15 34.75 5.64
C VAL A 77 11.20 35.07 6.79
N LYS A 78 10.94 36.36 6.98
CA LYS A 78 10.07 36.85 8.07
C LYS A 78 8.60 36.65 7.71
N MET A 79 7.85 36.02 8.61
CA MET A 79 6.39 36.06 8.58
C MET A 79 5.89 37.43 9.06
N LEU A 80 4.62 37.74 8.80
CA LEU A 80 4.00 38.97 9.31
C LEU A 80 3.12 38.65 10.52
N TYR A 81 3.10 39.56 11.49
CA TYR A 81 2.15 39.58 12.59
C TYR A 81 1.50 40.95 12.66
N LYS A 82 0.17 41.01 12.53
CA LYS A 82 -0.59 42.27 12.36
C LYS A 82 -0.01 43.15 11.23
N GLY A 83 0.36 42.51 10.13
CA GLY A 83 0.96 43.17 8.96
C GLY A 83 2.42 43.61 9.10
N LYS A 84 3.07 43.39 10.26
CA LYS A 84 4.48 43.78 10.49
C LYS A 84 5.40 42.55 10.48
N PRO A 85 6.58 42.61 9.85
CA PRO A 85 7.55 41.52 9.91
C PRO A 85 7.99 41.20 11.35
N VAL A 86 8.13 39.91 11.68
CA VAL A 86 8.59 39.45 13.00
C VAL A 86 9.84 38.60 12.87
N ASP A 87 10.79 38.83 13.77
CA ASP A 87 11.98 38.01 13.93
C ASP A 87 11.68 36.75 14.74
N LEU A 88 12.09 35.59 14.22
CA LEU A 88 11.95 34.29 14.86
C LEU A 88 13.34 33.69 15.07
N THR A 89 13.55 33.07 16.23
CA THR A 89 14.72 32.21 16.42
C THR A 89 14.67 31.00 15.48
N PRO A 90 15.80 30.33 15.18
CA PRO A 90 15.81 29.13 14.34
C PRO A 90 14.78 28.05 14.73
N GLN A 91 14.57 27.85 16.04
CA GLN A 91 13.60 26.88 16.54
C GLN A 91 12.14 27.31 16.31
N GLN A 92 11.86 28.61 16.47
CA GLN A 92 10.53 29.18 16.24
C GLN A 92 10.23 29.22 14.73
N GLU A 93 11.24 29.54 13.91
CA GLU A 93 11.16 29.54 12.45
C GLU A 93 10.85 28.13 11.93
N GLU A 94 11.54 27.09 12.41
CA GLU A 94 11.28 25.69 12.00
C GLU A 94 9.80 25.31 12.15
N VAL A 95 9.19 25.67 13.28
CA VAL A 95 7.78 25.36 13.57
C VAL A 95 6.82 26.23 12.75
N ALA A 96 7.15 27.51 12.54
CA ALA A 96 6.39 28.37 11.64
C ALA A 96 6.42 27.83 10.19
N THR A 97 7.57 27.38 9.70
CA THR A 97 7.72 26.75 8.39
C THR A 97 6.85 25.50 8.29
N MET A 98 6.80 24.65 9.33
CA MET A 98 5.96 23.44 9.32
C MET A 98 4.48 23.73 9.08
N PHE A 99 3.97 24.83 9.63
CA PHE A 99 2.59 25.28 9.37
C PHE A 99 2.47 25.94 8.00
N ALA A 100 3.38 26.84 7.66
CA ALA A 100 3.36 27.60 6.40
C ALA A 100 3.31 26.67 5.17
N VAL A 101 4.10 25.60 5.14
CA VAL A 101 4.11 24.65 4.00
C VAL A 101 2.82 23.84 3.86
N MET A 102 1.88 23.98 4.79
CA MET A 102 0.59 23.29 4.81
C MET A 102 -0.61 24.20 4.51
N LEU A 103 -0.41 25.50 4.22
CA LEU A 103 -1.50 26.46 3.98
C LEU A 103 -2.50 26.02 2.89
N ASP A 104 -2.03 25.29 1.88
CA ASP A 104 -2.86 24.79 0.77
C ASP A 104 -3.61 23.48 1.09
N THR A 105 -3.44 22.95 2.31
CA THR A 105 -4.06 21.70 2.75
C THR A 105 -5.32 21.93 3.57
N ASP A 106 -6.24 20.97 3.53
CA ASP A 106 -7.48 21.03 4.32
C ASP A 106 -7.21 21.02 5.84
N TYR A 107 -6.04 20.55 6.28
CA TYR A 107 -5.65 20.56 7.69
C TYR A 107 -5.45 21.99 8.23
N ALA A 108 -4.85 22.88 7.43
CA ALA A 108 -4.59 24.26 7.86
C ALA A 108 -5.87 25.09 8.05
N LYS A 109 -7.03 24.55 7.62
CA LYS A 109 -8.35 25.16 7.79
C LYS A 109 -9.14 24.61 8.98
N LYS A 110 -8.64 23.57 9.65
CA LYS A 110 -9.33 22.93 10.77
C LYS A 110 -9.02 23.63 12.08
N ASP A 111 -10.05 24.05 12.81
CA ASP A 111 -9.89 24.76 14.08
C ASP A 111 -9.06 23.98 15.10
N LYS A 112 -9.35 22.69 15.29
CA LYS A 112 -8.58 21.83 16.21
C LYS A 112 -7.10 21.73 15.84
N PHE A 113 -6.79 21.74 14.53
CA PHE A 113 -5.42 21.70 14.03
C PHE A 113 -4.68 23.01 14.37
N ILE A 114 -5.31 24.15 14.09
CA ILE A 114 -4.78 25.48 14.39
C ILE A 114 -4.58 25.66 15.89
N GLU A 115 -5.58 25.27 16.69
CA GLU A 115 -5.55 25.35 18.15
C GLU A 115 -4.36 24.58 18.73
N ASN A 116 -4.21 23.31 18.37
CA ASN A 116 -3.11 22.47 18.84
C ASN A 116 -1.74 22.99 18.37
N PHE A 117 -1.64 23.44 17.12
CA PHE A 117 -0.43 24.06 16.58
C PHE A 117 -0.02 25.27 17.42
N MET A 118 -0.95 26.21 17.66
CA MET A 118 -0.67 27.43 18.43
C MET A 118 -0.31 27.11 19.88
N ASN A 119 -0.98 26.14 20.48
CA ASN A 119 -0.71 25.74 21.86
C ASN A 119 0.73 25.23 22.03
N ASP A 120 1.24 24.47 21.07
CA ASP A 120 2.63 23.98 21.11
C ASP A 120 3.63 25.05 20.66
N TRP A 121 3.31 25.84 19.63
CA TRP A 121 4.18 26.91 19.15
C TRP A 121 4.36 28.02 20.20
N ARG A 122 3.32 28.39 20.95
CA ARG A 122 3.40 29.37 22.04
C ARG A 122 4.39 28.96 23.13
N LYS A 123 4.54 27.67 23.41
CA LYS A 123 5.54 27.17 24.38
C LYS A 123 6.97 27.44 23.90
N ILE A 124 7.20 27.43 22.59
CA ILE A 124 8.50 27.68 21.94
C ILE A 124 8.74 29.19 21.74
N LEU A 125 7.69 29.94 21.44
CA LEU A 125 7.74 31.41 21.36
C LEU A 125 8.08 32.04 22.72
N GLY A 126 7.55 31.45 23.80
CA GLY A 126 7.65 31.99 25.15
C GLY A 126 6.54 33.01 25.47
N ARG A 127 6.32 33.26 26.76
CA ARG A 127 5.17 34.06 27.25
C ARG A 127 5.16 35.50 26.74
N ASN A 128 6.34 36.09 26.55
CA ASN A 128 6.51 37.52 26.23
C ASN A 128 6.69 37.79 24.73
N HIS A 129 6.46 36.79 23.87
CA HIS A 129 6.62 36.98 22.43
C HIS A 129 5.52 37.90 21.86
N VAL A 130 5.83 38.66 20.81
CA VAL A 130 4.85 39.56 20.16
C VAL A 130 3.67 38.80 19.53
N ILE A 131 3.90 37.54 19.14
CA ILE A 131 2.91 36.67 18.52
C ILE A 131 2.03 36.02 19.59
N GLN A 132 0.74 36.41 19.62
CA GLN A 132 -0.20 35.96 20.65
C GLN A 132 -1.41 35.20 20.08
N LYS A 133 -1.99 35.73 18.98
CA LYS A 133 -3.20 35.19 18.33
C LYS A 133 -2.88 34.67 16.94
N PHE A 134 -3.44 33.52 16.58
CA PHE A 134 -3.25 32.95 15.24
C PHE A 134 -3.79 33.84 14.12
N ASN A 135 -4.96 34.44 14.31
CA ASN A 135 -5.62 35.23 13.27
C ASN A 135 -4.84 36.49 12.87
N ASP A 136 -3.88 36.90 13.69
CA ASP A 136 -2.98 38.02 13.40
C ASP A 136 -1.72 37.57 12.64
N CYS A 137 -1.48 36.27 12.50
CA CYS A 137 -0.33 35.68 11.82
C CYS A 137 -0.58 35.55 10.31
N ASP A 138 0.39 35.98 9.52
CA ASP A 138 0.44 35.74 8.09
C ASP A 138 1.72 34.96 7.72
N PHE A 139 1.51 33.71 7.31
CA PHE A 139 2.55 32.77 6.92
C PHE A 139 2.83 32.78 5.40
N SER A 140 2.12 33.60 4.62
CA SER A 140 2.23 33.66 3.16
C SER A 140 3.66 33.90 2.68
N PRO A 141 4.49 34.78 3.29
CA PRO A 141 5.88 34.97 2.86
C PRO A 141 6.71 33.68 2.92
N ILE A 142 6.56 32.89 3.99
CA ILE A 142 7.28 31.61 4.14
C ILE A 142 6.73 30.58 3.15
N TYR A 143 5.42 30.57 2.91
CA TYR A 143 4.81 29.68 1.93
C TYR A 143 5.27 29.97 0.50
N GLU A 144 5.30 31.24 0.08
CA GLU A 144 5.80 31.67 -1.23
C GLU A 144 7.28 31.30 -1.42
N TRP A 145 8.11 31.57 -0.40
CA TRP A 145 9.50 31.10 -0.39
C TRP A 145 9.58 29.58 -0.62
N HIS A 146 8.76 28.80 0.07
CA HIS A 146 8.74 27.34 -0.08
C HIS A 146 8.31 26.90 -1.49
N GLN A 147 7.34 27.58 -2.10
CA GLN A 147 6.93 27.30 -3.49
C GLN A 147 8.07 27.62 -4.47
N ASN A 148 8.76 28.75 -4.28
CA ASN A 148 9.92 29.11 -5.10
C ASN A 148 11.05 28.07 -4.98
N GLU A 149 11.34 27.58 -3.76
CA GLU A 149 12.32 26.50 -3.55
C GLU A 149 11.90 25.17 -4.19
N LYS A 150 10.60 24.86 -4.23
CA LYS A 150 10.06 23.72 -4.97
C LYS A 150 10.26 23.88 -6.48
N GLU A 151 9.99 25.06 -7.03
CA GLU A 151 10.19 25.33 -8.46
C GLU A 151 11.65 25.29 -8.87
N LYS A 152 12.56 25.89 -8.09
CA LYS A 152 14.01 25.75 -8.30
C LYS A 152 14.45 24.28 -8.35
N LYS A 153 13.96 23.46 -7.40
CA LYS A 153 14.24 22.02 -7.39
C LYS A 153 13.67 21.28 -8.61
N LYS A 154 12.53 21.71 -9.15
CA LYS A 154 11.98 21.15 -10.39
C LYS A 154 12.82 21.56 -11.61
N GLN A 155 13.36 22.77 -11.63
CA GLN A 155 14.20 23.30 -12.70
C GLN A 155 15.64 22.74 -12.71
N MET A 156 16.12 22.13 -11.61
CA MET A 156 17.44 21.46 -11.60
C MET A 156 17.58 20.46 -12.76
N SER A 157 18.79 20.40 -13.33
CA SER A 157 19.13 19.48 -14.41
C SER A 157 18.98 18.01 -14.00
N THR A 158 18.92 17.12 -14.99
CA THR A 158 18.85 15.67 -14.73
C THR A 158 20.16 15.18 -14.07
N GLU A 159 21.28 15.77 -14.47
CA GLU A 159 22.63 15.50 -13.98
C GLU A 159 22.78 15.89 -12.50
N GLU A 160 22.39 17.11 -12.12
CA GLU A 160 22.43 17.57 -10.72
C GLU A 160 21.53 16.72 -9.82
N LYS A 161 20.29 16.44 -10.28
CA LYS A 161 19.35 15.56 -9.56
C LYS A 161 19.93 14.17 -9.35
N LYS A 162 20.67 13.64 -10.33
CA LYS A 162 21.33 12.33 -10.25
C LYS A 162 22.50 12.36 -9.27
N ALA A 163 23.36 13.38 -9.33
CA ALA A 163 24.49 13.54 -8.43
C ALA A 163 24.04 13.62 -6.96
N LEU A 164 23.07 14.49 -6.65
CA LEU A 164 22.50 14.61 -5.30
C LEU A 164 21.88 13.30 -4.78
N LYS A 165 21.26 12.52 -5.67
CA LYS A 165 20.67 11.23 -5.33
C LYS A 165 21.75 10.18 -5.04
N GLU A 166 22.84 10.16 -5.80
CA GLU A 166 23.96 9.24 -5.61
C GLU A 166 24.73 9.54 -4.32
N GLU A 167 25.00 10.82 -4.03
CA GLU A 167 25.61 11.24 -2.77
C GLU A 167 24.75 10.85 -1.57
N LYS A 168 23.45 11.12 -1.63
CA LYS A 168 22.49 10.70 -0.60
C LYS A 168 22.48 9.17 -0.43
N LEU A 169 22.51 8.41 -1.52
CA LEU A 169 22.51 6.95 -1.46
C LEU A 169 23.78 6.41 -0.80
N LYS A 170 24.95 6.99 -1.11
CA LYS A 170 26.24 6.61 -0.49
C LYS A 170 26.21 6.83 1.02
N LEU A 171 25.68 7.97 1.48
CA LEU A 171 25.54 8.28 2.91
C LEU A 171 24.56 7.32 3.61
N GLU A 172 23.49 6.94 2.93
CA GLU A 172 22.45 6.08 3.47
C GLU A 172 22.78 4.58 3.38
N GLU A 173 23.73 4.19 2.52
CA GLU A 173 24.00 2.78 2.17
C GLU A 173 24.28 1.90 3.39
N LYS A 174 25.06 2.41 4.36
CA LYS A 174 25.37 1.64 5.58
C LYS A 174 24.13 1.34 6.43
N TYR A 175 23.11 2.20 6.42
CA TYR A 175 21.87 2.02 7.18
C TYR A 175 20.83 1.16 6.44
N MET A 176 21.01 0.95 5.13
CA MET A 176 20.08 0.18 4.31
C MET A 176 20.12 -1.33 4.58
N TRP A 177 21.14 -1.80 5.30
CA TRP A 177 21.42 -3.22 5.47
C TRP A 177 21.68 -3.57 6.95
N ALA A 178 21.20 -4.74 7.33
CA ALA A 178 21.57 -5.45 8.55
C ALA A 178 22.12 -6.83 8.15
N VAL A 179 22.89 -7.44 9.02
CA VAL A 179 23.34 -8.84 8.88
C VAL A 179 22.64 -9.63 9.99
N VAL A 180 21.80 -10.59 9.58
CA VAL A 180 21.05 -11.46 10.48
C VAL A 180 21.50 -12.89 10.20
N ASP A 181 22.09 -13.56 11.18
CA ASP A 181 22.59 -14.94 11.02
C ASP A 181 23.50 -15.11 9.79
N GLY A 182 24.41 -14.14 9.61
CA GLY A 182 25.34 -14.10 8.47
C GLY A 182 24.74 -13.66 7.13
N VAL A 183 23.41 -13.44 7.06
CA VAL A 183 22.72 -13.03 5.83
C VAL A 183 22.50 -11.52 5.80
N LYS A 184 22.95 -10.88 4.72
CA LYS A 184 22.73 -9.44 4.49
C LYS A 184 21.28 -9.19 4.07
N GLU A 185 20.52 -8.58 4.98
CA GLU A 185 19.10 -8.30 4.87
C GLU A 185 18.84 -6.79 4.77
N LYS A 186 17.87 -6.39 3.94
CA LYS A 186 17.54 -4.98 3.77
C LYS A 186 16.76 -4.46 4.99
N VAL A 187 17.08 -3.26 5.47
CA VAL A 187 16.30 -2.55 6.50
C VAL A 187 15.15 -1.78 5.86
N GLY A 188 13.95 -1.84 6.47
CA GLY A 188 12.73 -1.24 5.93
C GLY A 188 12.69 0.28 6.11
N ASN A 189 12.73 0.72 7.36
CA ASN A 189 12.49 2.12 7.75
C ASN A 189 13.59 2.68 8.66
N PHE A 190 14.85 2.61 8.20
CA PHE A 190 16.03 3.10 8.93
C PHE A 190 16.12 4.63 9.09
N ARG A 191 15.24 5.39 8.44
CA ARG A 191 15.17 6.84 8.58
C ARG A 191 14.24 7.21 9.72
N VAL A 192 14.76 7.92 10.71
CA VAL A 192 13.96 8.51 11.77
C VAL A 192 13.02 9.56 11.17
N GLU A 193 11.77 9.58 11.59
CA GLU A 193 10.78 10.53 11.08
C GLU A 193 11.22 11.98 11.38
N PRO A 194 11.15 12.91 10.40
CA PRO A 194 11.43 14.31 10.64
C PRO A 194 10.40 14.92 11.60
N PRO A 195 10.78 15.99 12.34
CA PRO A 195 9.81 16.77 13.09
C PRO A 195 8.77 17.37 12.13
N GLY A 196 7.59 17.70 12.65
CA GLY A 196 6.50 18.22 11.84
C GLY A 196 5.19 18.32 12.64
N LEU A 197 4.11 18.75 12.00
CA LEU A 197 2.80 18.75 12.63
C LEU A 197 2.12 17.38 12.47
N PHE A 198 1.48 16.90 13.53
CA PHE A 198 0.78 15.63 13.52
C PHE A 198 -0.49 15.73 12.68
N ARG A 199 -0.62 14.85 11.68
CA ARG A 199 -1.75 14.81 10.74
C ARG A 199 -2.59 13.56 11.00
N GLY A 200 -3.20 13.53 12.18
CA GLY A 200 -4.14 12.48 12.57
C GLY A 200 -5.30 12.39 11.59
N ARG A 201 -5.72 11.17 11.23
CA ARG A 201 -6.82 10.94 10.28
C ARG A 201 -8.18 11.20 10.93
N GLY A 202 -9.16 11.61 10.12
CA GLY A 202 -10.50 11.96 10.61
C GLY A 202 -10.49 13.22 11.48
N GLU A 203 -11.36 13.24 12.49
CA GLU A 203 -11.42 14.29 13.53
C GLU A 203 -10.55 13.92 14.74
N HIS A 204 -9.27 13.67 14.49
CA HIS A 204 -8.34 13.30 15.55
C HIS A 204 -8.04 14.48 16.50
N PRO A 205 -8.24 14.35 17.82
CA PRO A 205 -8.12 15.45 18.78
C PRO A 205 -6.70 16.02 18.92
N LYS A 206 -5.66 15.28 18.51
CA LYS A 206 -4.25 15.69 18.55
C LYS A 206 -3.72 16.26 17.24
N MET A 207 -4.53 16.33 16.18
CA MET A 207 -4.08 16.89 14.90
C MET A 207 -3.51 18.30 15.10
N GLY A 208 -2.43 18.66 14.42
CA GLY A 208 -1.76 19.95 14.57
C GLY A 208 -0.73 20.02 15.70
N LYS A 209 -0.72 19.07 16.65
CA LYS A 209 0.33 19.00 17.68
C LYS A 209 1.72 18.82 17.07
N LEU A 210 2.73 19.39 17.71
CA LEU A 210 4.10 19.34 17.25
C LEU A 210 4.74 17.97 17.52
N LYS A 211 5.09 17.25 16.45
CA LYS A 211 5.98 16.09 16.53
C LYS A 211 7.41 16.61 16.68
N ARG A 212 7.94 16.55 17.91
CA ARG A 212 9.32 16.98 18.18
C ARG A 212 10.33 16.12 17.42
N ARG A 213 11.53 16.68 17.26
CA ARG A 213 12.68 15.98 16.70
C ARG A 213 13.12 14.87 17.67
N ILE A 214 13.26 13.66 17.15
CA ILE A 214 13.83 12.52 17.87
C ILE A 214 15.35 12.68 17.92
N ARG A 215 15.93 12.49 19.11
CA ARG A 215 17.36 12.53 19.38
C ARG A 215 17.91 11.11 19.64
N PRO A 216 19.21 10.87 19.50
CA PRO A 216 19.87 9.65 19.95
C PRO A 216 19.45 9.16 21.33
N ASN A 217 19.33 10.07 22.30
CA ASN A 217 18.91 9.73 23.67
C ASN A 217 17.40 9.38 23.82
N ASP A 218 16.64 9.40 22.72
CA ASP A 218 15.28 8.85 22.67
C ASP A 218 15.24 7.40 22.15
N ILE A 219 16.33 6.91 21.53
CA ILE A 219 16.35 5.66 20.77
C ILE A 219 17.03 4.54 21.53
N THR A 220 16.32 3.42 21.66
CA THR A 220 16.86 2.13 22.10
C THR A 220 17.29 1.33 20.88
N ILE A 221 18.53 0.84 20.88
CA ILE A 221 19.10 -0.05 19.85
C ILE A 221 18.99 -1.50 20.30
N ASN A 222 18.66 -2.43 19.40
CA ASN A 222 18.76 -3.87 19.67
C ASN A 222 19.66 -4.56 18.65
N ILE A 223 20.72 -5.16 19.17
CA ILE A 223 21.82 -5.70 18.38
C ILE A 223 22.36 -6.97 19.04
N GLY A 224 23.12 -7.80 18.32
CA GLY A 224 23.73 -9.00 18.90
C GLY A 224 24.73 -8.65 20.01
N LYS A 225 24.79 -9.48 21.06
CA LYS A 225 25.65 -9.26 22.23
C LYS A 225 27.14 -9.07 21.89
N ASN A 226 27.60 -9.75 20.85
CA ASN A 226 29.00 -9.71 20.39
C ASN A 226 29.18 -8.82 19.14
N ALA A 227 28.15 -8.07 18.74
CA ALA A 227 28.21 -7.20 17.57
C ALA A 227 28.79 -5.83 17.94
N PRO A 228 29.50 -5.16 17.01
CA PRO A 228 29.90 -3.77 17.19
C PRO A 228 28.69 -2.87 17.41
N ILE A 229 28.64 -2.15 18.52
CA ILE A 229 27.56 -1.20 18.81
C ILE A 229 27.62 -0.06 17.79
N PRO A 230 26.50 0.34 17.17
CA PRO A 230 26.52 1.42 16.18
C PRO A 230 26.96 2.74 16.81
N GLU A 231 27.89 3.44 16.17
CA GLU A 231 28.28 4.78 16.61
C GLU A 231 27.10 5.75 16.51
N CYS A 232 26.98 6.65 17.48
CA CYS A 232 25.99 7.71 17.42
C CYS A 232 26.34 8.69 16.29
N PRO A 233 25.43 8.93 15.33
CA PRO A 233 25.73 9.82 14.20
C PRO A 233 25.77 11.31 14.58
N ILE A 234 25.39 11.68 15.80
CA ILE A 234 25.44 13.07 16.29
C ILE A 234 26.55 13.17 17.35
N PRO A 235 27.62 13.96 17.10
CA PRO A 235 28.73 14.11 18.03
C PRO A 235 28.28 14.57 19.42
N GLY A 236 28.81 13.92 20.46
CA GLY A 236 28.52 14.25 21.86
C GLY A 236 27.19 13.68 22.40
N GLU A 237 26.36 13.05 21.56
CA GLU A 237 25.14 12.37 22.00
C GLU A 237 25.36 10.85 22.11
N SER A 238 24.55 10.19 22.96
CA SER A 238 24.56 8.74 23.14
C SER A 238 23.17 8.15 22.88
N TRP A 239 23.12 6.85 22.58
CA TRP A 239 21.85 6.12 22.54
C TRP A 239 21.20 6.10 23.92
N LYS A 240 19.87 6.03 23.96
CA LYS A 240 19.11 5.89 25.21
C LYS A 240 19.49 4.60 25.95
N GLU A 241 19.56 3.52 25.20
CA GLU A 241 19.80 2.16 25.69
C GLU A 241 20.26 1.26 24.55
N VAL A 242 21.11 0.27 24.87
CA VAL A 242 21.48 -0.82 23.96
C VAL A 242 21.00 -2.14 24.56
N ARG A 243 20.20 -2.90 23.82
CA ARG A 243 19.66 -4.21 24.19
C ARG A 243 20.20 -5.31 23.28
N HIS A 244 20.09 -6.54 23.78
CA HIS A 244 20.48 -7.77 23.09
C HIS A 244 19.37 -8.83 23.17
N ASP A 245 18.14 -8.41 22.88
CA ASP A 245 16.95 -9.25 22.95
C ASP A 245 16.76 -10.00 21.62
N ASN A 246 17.12 -11.29 21.64
CA ASN A 246 17.01 -12.18 20.49
C ASN A 246 15.60 -12.79 20.30
N THR A 247 14.63 -12.45 21.14
CA THR A 247 13.23 -12.92 21.03
C THR A 247 12.36 -12.02 20.16
N VAL A 248 12.89 -10.84 19.79
CA VAL A 248 12.21 -9.81 19.00
C VAL A 248 12.90 -9.58 17.65
N THR A 249 12.21 -8.87 16.73
CA THR A 249 12.69 -8.64 15.35
C THR A 249 12.95 -7.17 15.02
N TRP A 250 12.75 -6.25 15.97
CA TRP A 250 13.04 -4.83 15.77
C TRP A 250 14.53 -4.56 16.01
N LEU A 251 15.07 -3.59 15.25
CA LEU A 251 16.47 -3.16 15.28
C LEU A 251 16.68 -1.94 16.17
N ALA A 252 15.67 -1.07 16.22
CA ALA A 252 15.64 0.12 17.06
C ALA A 252 14.19 0.49 17.36
N PHE A 253 13.96 1.16 18.47
CA PHE A 253 12.66 1.79 18.74
C PHE A 253 12.80 3.09 19.54
N TRP A 254 11.74 3.89 19.52
CA TRP A 254 11.56 5.07 20.38
C TRP A 254 10.07 5.29 20.67
N ASN A 255 9.76 6.08 21.69
CA ASN A 255 8.39 6.48 22.01
C ASN A 255 7.85 7.48 20.97
N ASP A 256 6.60 7.35 20.56
CA ASP A 256 5.98 8.32 19.66
C ASP A 256 5.84 9.70 20.34
N PRO A 257 6.30 10.80 19.70
CA PRO A 257 6.23 12.16 20.26
C PRO A 257 4.83 12.66 20.64
N ILE A 258 3.79 12.13 20.00
CA ILE A 258 2.39 12.55 20.16
C ILE A 258 1.66 11.62 21.12
N ASN A 259 1.95 10.32 21.05
CA ASN A 259 1.44 9.32 21.99
C ASN A 259 2.59 8.57 22.67
N PRO A 260 3.11 9.04 23.82
CA PRO A 260 4.25 8.43 24.48
C PRO A 260 4.05 6.97 24.92
N LYS A 261 2.80 6.49 25.04
CA LYS A 261 2.47 5.09 25.31
C LYS A 261 2.77 4.17 24.12
N GLU A 262 2.80 4.73 22.91
CA GLU A 262 3.09 4.01 21.68
C GLU A 262 4.58 4.04 21.33
N PHE A 263 5.02 3.00 20.62
CA PHE A 263 6.39 2.85 20.17
C PHE A 263 6.47 2.85 18.65
N LYS A 264 7.49 3.51 18.12
CA LYS A 264 7.91 3.42 16.72
C LYS A 264 9.10 2.49 16.63
N TYR A 265 9.06 1.57 15.68
CA TYR A 265 10.07 0.54 15.51
C TYR A 265 10.73 0.63 14.13
N VAL A 266 12.01 0.31 14.07
CA VAL A 266 12.74 0.02 12.84
C VAL A 266 12.79 -1.49 12.67
N PHE A 267 12.31 -1.97 11.52
CA PHE A 267 12.32 -3.39 11.16
C PHE A 267 13.12 -3.65 9.89
N LEU A 268 13.48 -4.91 9.68
CA LEU A 268 13.86 -5.40 8.35
C LEU A 268 12.75 -5.17 7.33
N ALA A 269 13.14 -5.04 6.07
CA ALA A 269 12.25 -4.85 4.94
C ALA A 269 11.32 -6.05 4.77
N ALA A 270 10.16 -5.84 4.13
CA ALA A 270 9.17 -6.88 3.90
C ALA A 270 9.67 -8.05 3.04
N SER A 271 10.77 -7.87 2.30
CA SER A 271 11.44 -8.91 1.51
C SER A 271 12.45 -9.75 2.29
N SER A 272 12.68 -9.43 3.57
CA SER A 272 13.61 -10.19 4.41
C SER A 272 13.07 -11.56 4.77
N SER A 273 13.96 -12.50 5.04
CA SER A 273 13.63 -13.87 5.46
C SER A 273 12.68 -13.91 6.66
N LEU A 274 12.99 -13.19 7.75
CA LEU A 274 12.16 -13.15 8.96
C LEU A 274 10.74 -12.61 8.68
N LYS A 275 10.61 -11.52 7.92
CA LYS A 275 9.29 -10.97 7.56
C LYS A 275 8.53 -11.89 6.62
N GLY A 276 9.21 -12.53 5.66
CA GLY A 276 8.62 -13.49 4.74
C GLY A 276 8.08 -14.73 5.45
N GLN A 277 8.83 -15.25 6.43
CA GLN A 277 8.43 -16.41 7.23
C GLN A 277 7.19 -16.10 8.09
N SER A 278 7.17 -14.96 8.78
CA SER A 278 5.98 -14.52 9.53
C SER A 278 4.76 -14.29 8.63
N ASP A 279 4.97 -13.76 7.41
CA ASP A 279 3.89 -13.56 6.43
C ASP A 279 3.35 -14.91 5.92
N LYS A 280 4.21 -15.90 5.68
CA LYS A 280 3.83 -17.27 5.32
C LYS A 280 3.04 -17.94 6.45
N GLU A 281 3.53 -17.89 7.69
CA GLU A 281 2.83 -18.45 8.87
C GLU A 281 1.45 -17.83 9.08
N LYS A 282 1.31 -16.52 8.84
CA LYS A 282 0.01 -15.83 8.86
C LYS A 282 -0.97 -16.48 7.89
N TYR A 283 -0.54 -16.80 6.66
CA TYR A 283 -1.41 -17.47 5.68
C TYR A 283 -1.64 -18.95 6.01
N GLU A 284 -0.66 -19.67 6.56
CA GLU A 284 -0.87 -21.05 7.05
C GLU A 284 -1.91 -21.10 8.18
N LYS A 285 -1.90 -20.15 9.11
CA LYS A 285 -2.96 -20.03 10.12
C LYS A 285 -4.33 -19.78 9.50
N ALA A 286 -4.40 -18.94 8.45
CA ALA A 286 -5.64 -18.71 7.73
C ALA A 286 -6.12 -19.95 6.96
N ARG A 287 -5.20 -20.75 6.40
CA ARG A 287 -5.53 -22.03 5.75
C ARG A 287 -6.03 -23.05 6.75
N MET A 288 -5.38 -23.16 7.91
CA MET A 288 -5.83 -24.04 8.99
C MET A 288 -7.25 -23.67 9.46
N LEU A 289 -7.61 -22.38 9.48
CA LEU A 289 -9.00 -21.98 9.79
C LEU A 289 -10.03 -22.59 8.84
N LYS A 290 -9.68 -22.88 7.58
CA LYS A 290 -10.57 -23.54 6.61
C LYS A 290 -11.10 -24.89 7.12
N ASP A 291 -10.25 -25.65 7.81
CA ASP A 291 -10.60 -26.98 8.32
C ASP A 291 -11.46 -26.90 9.59
N TYR A 292 -11.37 -25.78 10.34
CA TYR A 292 -12.11 -25.56 11.59
C TYR A 292 -13.38 -24.73 11.41
N ILE A 293 -13.52 -24.02 10.27
CA ILE A 293 -14.54 -22.98 10.10
C ILE A 293 -15.95 -23.51 10.28
N GLN A 294 -16.25 -24.73 9.81
CA GLN A 294 -17.61 -25.28 9.95
C GLN A 294 -17.94 -25.62 11.40
N GLY A 295 -16.99 -26.15 12.16
CA GLY A 295 -17.15 -26.39 13.60
C GLY A 295 -17.35 -25.09 14.38
N ILE A 296 -16.56 -24.05 14.06
CA ILE A 296 -16.70 -22.72 14.65
C ILE A 296 -18.08 -22.12 14.34
N ARG A 297 -18.55 -22.27 13.09
CA ARG A 297 -19.87 -21.79 12.67
C ARG A 297 -21.00 -22.49 13.42
N ALA A 298 -20.92 -23.81 13.54
CA ALA A 298 -21.88 -24.57 14.35
C ALA A 298 -21.86 -24.14 15.82
N ALA A 299 -20.67 -23.89 16.39
CA ALA A 299 -20.51 -23.46 17.77
C ALA A 299 -21.18 -22.10 18.04
N TYR A 300 -20.86 -21.06 17.26
CA TYR A 300 -21.47 -19.75 17.48
C TYR A 300 -22.98 -19.77 17.18
N THR A 301 -23.45 -20.57 16.20
CA THR A 301 -24.88 -20.62 15.86
C THR A 301 -25.69 -21.23 17.00
N LYS A 302 -25.15 -22.26 17.66
CA LYS A 302 -25.74 -22.83 18.88
C LYS A 302 -25.87 -21.79 19.99
N ASP A 303 -24.86 -20.94 20.13
CA ASP A 303 -24.77 -19.97 21.22
C ASP A 303 -25.58 -18.68 20.99
N PHE A 304 -26.18 -18.47 19.81
CA PHE A 304 -27.10 -17.34 19.56
C PHE A 304 -28.29 -17.29 20.53
N VAL A 305 -28.73 -18.45 21.03
CA VAL A 305 -29.87 -18.58 21.95
C VAL A 305 -29.43 -18.98 23.36
N SER A 306 -28.13 -18.87 23.68
CA SER A 306 -27.62 -19.15 25.01
C SER A 306 -28.30 -18.28 26.07
N LYS A 307 -28.51 -18.86 27.27
CA LYS A 307 -28.98 -18.10 28.44
C LYS A 307 -27.87 -17.19 29.00
N ASP A 308 -26.61 -17.52 28.74
CA ASP A 308 -25.46 -16.71 29.12
C ASP A 308 -25.27 -15.58 28.10
N ILE A 309 -25.51 -14.34 28.56
CA ILE A 309 -25.40 -13.13 27.75
C ILE A 309 -24.00 -12.94 27.17
N THR A 310 -22.95 -13.34 27.90
CA THR A 310 -21.55 -13.18 27.48
C THR A 310 -21.27 -14.10 26.29
N LYS A 311 -21.67 -15.37 26.39
CA LYS A 311 -21.56 -16.33 25.27
C LYS A 311 -22.34 -15.87 24.05
N ARG A 312 -23.55 -15.34 24.27
CA ARG A 312 -24.37 -14.77 23.20
C ARG A 312 -23.70 -13.60 22.48
N GLN A 313 -23.12 -12.66 23.23
CA GLN A 313 -22.40 -11.52 22.64
C GLN A 313 -21.14 -11.98 21.89
N ILE A 314 -20.36 -12.92 22.45
CA ILE A 314 -19.21 -13.54 21.77
C ILE A 314 -19.64 -14.21 20.46
N ALA A 315 -20.73 -14.99 20.48
CA ALA A 315 -21.23 -15.70 19.32
C ALA A 315 -21.68 -14.73 18.21
N VAL A 316 -22.47 -13.71 18.56
CA VAL A 316 -22.92 -12.69 17.60
C VAL A 316 -21.75 -11.87 17.05
N ALA A 317 -20.81 -11.44 17.88
CA ALA A 317 -19.62 -10.72 17.41
C ALA A 317 -18.75 -11.59 16.49
N THR A 318 -18.57 -12.87 16.82
CA THR A 318 -17.84 -13.83 15.98
C THR A 318 -18.53 -14.00 14.62
N TYR A 319 -19.87 -14.12 14.60
CA TYR A 319 -20.66 -14.16 13.38
C TYR A 319 -20.46 -12.91 12.51
N LEU A 320 -20.51 -11.70 13.10
CA LEU A 320 -20.30 -10.46 12.34
C LEU A 320 -18.88 -10.37 11.77
N ILE A 321 -17.86 -10.85 12.49
CA ILE A 321 -16.48 -10.93 12.00
C ILE A 321 -16.34 -11.96 10.87
N ASP A 322 -16.96 -13.14 10.99
CA ASP A 322 -16.95 -14.17 9.93
C ASP A 322 -17.69 -13.70 8.68
N LYS A 323 -18.91 -13.18 8.80
CA LYS A 323 -19.76 -12.87 7.64
C LYS A 323 -19.45 -11.52 6.99
N LEU A 324 -19.10 -10.52 7.78
CA LEU A 324 -18.93 -9.14 7.29
C LEU A 324 -17.46 -8.71 7.27
N ALA A 325 -16.53 -9.60 7.65
CA ALA A 325 -15.10 -9.32 7.73
C ALA A 325 -14.77 -8.04 8.53
N LEU A 326 -15.55 -7.76 9.59
CA LEU A 326 -15.28 -6.64 10.50
C LEU A 326 -13.94 -6.83 11.21
N ARG A 327 -13.29 -5.72 11.57
CA ARG A 327 -12.12 -5.76 12.47
C ARG A 327 -12.61 -5.97 13.89
N ALA A 328 -11.78 -6.59 14.73
CA ALA A 328 -12.10 -6.81 16.15
C ALA A 328 -12.52 -5.52 16.87
N GLY A 329 -11.75 -4.43 16.71
CA GLY A 329 -12.02 -3.16 17.39
C GLY A 329 -11.53 -3.19 18.82
N ASN A 330 -10.36 -2.61 19.09
CA ASN A 330 -9.88 -2.46 20.46
C ASN A 330 -10.45 -1.15 21.02
N GLU A 331 -10.62 -1.09 22.34
CA GLU A 331 -10.91 0.15 23.05
C GLU A 331 -9.84 1.20 22.75
N LYS A 332 -10.26 2.46 22.76
CA LYS A 332 -9.47 3.63 22.43
C LYS A 332 -9.54 4.62 23.56
N ASP A 333 -8.43 5.30 23.80
CA ASP A 333 -8.39 6.43 24.75
C ASP A 333 -9.10 7.65 24.11
N ASP A 334 -9.62 8.57 24.94
CA ASP A 334 -10.25 9.85 24.52
C ASP A 334 -9.35 10.75 23.64
N ASP A 335 -8.07 10.41 23.61
CA ASP A 335 -7.00 11.07 22.87
C ASP A 335 -6.85 10.60 21.41
N GLU A 336 -7.70 9.68 20.95
CA GLU A 336 -7.75 9.14 19.59
C GLU A 336 -8.98 9.61 18.80
N ALA A 337 -8.96 9.42 17.48
CA ALA A 337 -10.18 9.59 16.69
C ALA A 337 -11.21 8.51 17.06
N ASP A 338 -12.47 8.94 17.25
CA ASP A 338 -13.60 8.04 17.52
C ASP A 338 -13.86 7.15 16.29
N THR A 339 -13.40 5.92 16.39
CA THR A 339 -13.55 4.91 15.35
C THR A 339 -13.72 3.57 16.02
N VAL A 340 -14.65 2.76 15.53
CA VAL A 340 -15.04 1.50 16.18
C VAL A 340 -14.69 0.28 15.32
N GLY A 341 -14.60 -0.88 15.96
CA GLY A 341 -14.68 -2.19 15.31
C GLY A 341 -15.76 -3.04 15.98
N CYS A 342 -15.81 -4.32 15.64
CA CYS A 342 -16.91 -5.21 16.03
C CYS A 342 -17.20 -5.23 17.54
N CYS A 343 -16.19 -5.40 18.38
CA CYS A 343 -16.33 -5.49 19.83
C CYS A 343 -16.64 -4.15 20.49
N THR A 344 -16.37 -3.03 19.83
CA THR A 344 -16.57 -1.67 20.34
C THR A 344 -17.67 -0.93 19.59
N LEU A 345 -18.59 -1.66 18.94
CA LEU A 345 -19.76 -1.05 18.32
C LEU A 345 -20.63 -0.43 19.41
N LYS A 346 -21.08 0.79 19.19
CA LYS A 346 -22.09 1.46 20.01
C LYS A 346 -23.49 1.16 19.49
N VAL A 347 -24.50 1.40 20.32
CA VAL A 347 -25.92 1.21 19.93
C VAL A 347 -26.27 2.03 18.68
N GLU A 348 -25.83 3.28 18.59
CA GLU A 348 -26.07 4.17 17.44
C GLU A 348 -25.52 3.64 16.11
N ASN A 349 -24.52 2.76 16.16
CA ASN A 349 -23.85 2.26 14.96
C ASN A 349 -24.65 1.18 14.22
N VAL A 350 -25.70 0.63 14.85
CA VAL A 350 -26.48 -0.49 14.31
C VAL A 350 -27.97 -0.23 14.45
N LYS A 351 -28.69 -0.24 13.33
CA LYS A 351 -30.16 -0.11 13.30
C LYS A 351 -30.81 -1.41 12.87
N CYS A 352 -31.78 -1.88 13.65
CA CYS A 352 -32.58 -3.05 13.31
C CYS A 352 -33.68 -2.66 12.30
N ARG A 353 -33.64 -3.25 11.10
CA ARG A 353 -34.67 -3.11 10.06
C ARG A 353 -35.44 -4.43 9.89
N PRO A 354 -36.76 -4.46 10.13
CA PRO A 354 -37.55 -5.66 9.92
C PRO A 354 -37.49 -6.18 8.47
N PRO A 355 -37.64 -7.49 8.23
CA PRO A 355 -37.84 -8.55 9.23
C PRO A 355 -36.55 -9.09 9.88
N ASN A 356 -35.40 -8.98 9.20
CA ASN A 356 -34.13 -9.57 9.63
C ASN A 356 -32.90 -8.83 9.06
N LYS A 357 -32.99 -7.51 8.86
CA LYS A 357 -31.88 -6.70 8.31
C LYS A 357 -31.24 -5.85 9.40
N LEU A 358 -29.92 -5.73 9.36
CA LEU A 358 -29.15 -4.81 10.18
C LEU A 358 -28.51 -3.76 9.27
N GLU A 359 -28.74 -2.50 9.58
CA GLU A 359 -28.07 -1.36 8.97
C GLU A 359 -26.92 -0.93 9.87
N PHE A 360 -25.71 -1.02 9.35
CA PHE A 360 -24.48 -0.57 10.01
C PHE A 360 -24.06 0.77 9.44
N ASP A 361 -23.74 1.73 10.30
CA ASP A 361 -23.18 3.01 9.91
C ASP A 361 -22.22 3.53 10.98
N PHE A 362 -20.91 3.42 10.70
CA PHE A 362 -19.88 3.86 11.65
C PHE A 362 -18.56 4.19 10.95
N LEU A 363 -17.68 4.91 11.64
CA LEU A 363 -16.32 5.14 11.18
C LEU A 363 -15.40 4.03 11.71
N GLY A 364 -14.81 3.26 10.80
CA GLY A 364 -13.82 2.23 11.15
C GLY A 364 -12.39 2.77 11.17
N LYS A 365 -11.42 1.86 11.12
CA LYS A 365 -9.99 2.20 11.04
C LYS A 365 -9.72 3.26 9.98
N ASP A 366 -8.84 4.22 10.31
CA ASP A 366 -8.47 5.36 9.46
C ASP A 366 -9.65 6.32 9.18
N SER A 367 -10.69 6.27 10.00
CA SER A 367 -11.96 7.03 9.88
C SER A 367 -12.67 6.77 8.55
N ILE A 368 -12.54 5.55 8.02
CA ILE A 368 -13.24 5.12 6.81
C ILE A 368 -14.63 4.63 7.21
N ARG A 369 -15.66 5.27 6.64
CA ARG A 369 -17.06 4.91 6.88
C ARG A 369 -17.33 3.48 6.41
N TYR A 370 -17.95 2.68 7.27
CA TYR A 370 -18.58 1.43 6.94
C TYR A 370 -20.08 1.68 6.96
N ASN A 371 -20.70 1.67 5.78
CA ASN A 371 -22.15 1.78 5.63
C ASN A 371 -22.61 0.53 4.86
N ASN A 372 -23.45 -0.29 5.49
CA ASN A 372 -23.93 -1.53 4.88
C ASN A 372 -25.28 -1.94 5.48
N VAL A 373 -26.20 -2.38 4.63
CA VAL A 373 -27.46 -3.01 5.06
C VAL A 373 -27.36 -4.49 4.72
N VAL A 374 -27.35 -5.33 5.74
CA VAL A 374 -27.16 -6.77 5.56
C VAL A 374 -28.31 -7.55 6.18
N GLU A 375 -28.78 -8.54 5.43
CA GLU A 375 -29.70 -9.53 5.94
C GLU A 375 -28.95 -10.55 6.80
N VAL A 376 -29.43 -10.79 8.02
CA VAL A 376 -28.81 -11.68 8.99
C VAL A 376 -29.76 -12.80 9.41
N GLU A 377 -29.22 -13.81 10.09
CA GLU A 377 -30.02 -14.86 10.68
C GLU A 377 -30.98 -14.28 11.74
N ILE A 378 -32.22 -14.78 11.78
CA ILE A 378 -33.26 -14.29 12.70
C ILE A 378 -32.79 -14.28 14.17
N PRO A 379 -32.09 -15.33 14.69
CA PRO A 379 -31.53 -15.28 16.04
C PRO A 379 -30.56 -14.14 16.27
N VAL A 380 -29.74 -13.79 15.27
CA VAL A 380 -28.78 -12.66 15.35
C VAL A 380 -29.53 -11.33 15.40
N TYR A 381 -30.51 -11.14 14.52
CA TYR A 381 -31.36 -9.94 14.52
C TYR A 381 -32.04 -9.73 15.89
N LYS A 382 -32.65 -10.79 16.43
CA LYS A 382 -33.29 -10.77 17.75
C LYS A 382 -32.29 -10.49 18.87
N ALA A 383 -31.11 -11.10 18.84
CA ALA A 383 -30.07 -10.89 19.83
C ALA A 383 -29.57 -9.44 19.85
N ILE A 384 -29.33 -8.83 18.68
CA ILE A 384 -28.91 -7.42 18.55
C ILE A 384 -29.98 -6.50 19.12
N GLY A 385 -31.25 -6.67 18.77
CA GLY A 385 -32.33 -5.88 19.34
C GLY A 385 -32.42 -5.99 20.87
N GLN A 386 -32.18 -7.19 21.42
CA GLN A 386 -32.11 -7.38 22.87
C GLN A 386 -30.88 -6.70 23.50
N PHE A 387 -29.72 -6.72 22.84
CA PHE A 387 -28.51 -6.05 23.33
C PHE A 387 -28.65 -4.52 23.39
N GLN A 388 -29.59 -3.95 22.62
CA GLN A 388 -29.90 -2.51 22.60
C GLN A 388 -30.92 -2.10 23.66
N THR A 389 -31.65 -3.05 24.25
CA THR A 389 -32.75 -2.75 25.18
C THR A 389 -32.24 -2.12 26.46
N GLY A 390 -32.76 -0.95 26.82
CA GLY A 390 -32.39 -0.22 28.04
C GLY A 390 -31.05 0.52 27.97
N LYS A 391 -30.45 0.65 26.78
CA LYS A 391 -29.19 1.37 26.55
C LYS A 391 -29.39 2.69 25.81
N GLY A 392 -28.55 3.67 26.09
CA GLY A 392 -28.43 4.91 25.32
C GLY A 392 -27.66 4.72 24.01
N GLU A 393 -27.71 5.73 23.14
CA GLU A 393 -27.09 5.68 21.80
C GLU A 393 -25.56 5.50 21.84
N SER A 394 -24.91 6.11 22.83
CA SER A 394 -23.45 6.07 23.03
C SER A 394 -22.94 4.82 23.75
N ASP A 395 -23.84 4.00 24.30
CA ASP A 395 -23.46 2.82 25.07
C ASP A 395 -22.95 1.70 24.16
N ASP A 396 -22.08 0.85 24.71
CA ASP A 396 -21.56 -0.30 24.00
C ASP A 396 -22.67 -1.30 23.67
N LEU A 397 -22.75 -1.70 22.41
CA LEU A 397 -23.64 -2.76 21.95
C LEU A 397 -23.28 -4.09 22.62
N PHE A 398 -21.97 -4.37 22.78
CA PHE A 398 -21.45 -5.57 23.41
C PHE A 398 -20.79 -5.26 24.78
N ASP A 399 -21.59 -4.85 25.76
CA ASP A 399 -21.15 -4.40 27.10
C ASP A 399 -20.47 -5.49 27.96
N LYS A 400 -20.53 -6.78 27.60
CA LYS A 400 -19.85 -7.87 28.30
C LYS A 400 -18.63 -8.40 27.55
N LEU A 401 -18.35 -7.87 26.36
CA LEU A 401 -17.32 -8.33 25.46
C LEU A 401 -16.18 -7.31 25.30
N ASP A 402 -14.96 -7.81 25.23
CA ASP A 402 -13.81 -7.07 24.73
C ASP A 402 -13.01 -7.97 23.78
N THR A 403 -12.01 -7.39 23.11
CA THR A 403 -11.19 -8.16 22.16
C THR A 403 -10.32 -9.23 22.81
N SER A 404 -9.96 -9.08 24.08
CA SER A 404 -9.18 -10.07 24.82
C SER A 404 -10.02 -11.31 25.08
N LYS A 405 -11.26 -11.14 25.57
CA LYS A 405 -12.25 -12.21 25.75
C LYS A 405 -12.59 -12.90 24.44
N LEU A 406 -12.83 -12.14 23.37
CA LEU A 406 -13.09 -12.71 22.05
C LEU A 406 -11.92 -13.59 21.58
N ASN A 407 -10.69 -13.08 21.65
CA ASN A 407 -9.53 -13.85 21.19
C ASN A 407 -9.18 -15.02 22.12
N ALA A 408 -9.50 -14.95 23.41
CA ALA A 408 -9.37 -16.08 24.32
C ALA A 408 -10.30 -17.22 23.89
N HIS A 409 -11.59 -16.92 23.66
CA HIS A 409 -12.54 -17.91 23.17
C HIS A 409 -12.15 -18.50 21.81
N LEU A 410 -11.70 -17.67 20.87
CA LEU A 410 -11.26 -18.15 19.56
C LEU A 410 -10.06 -19.11 19.65
N LYS A 411 -9.14 -18.91 20.60
CA LYS A 411 -8.00 -19.82 20.81
C LYS A 411 -8.42 -21.20 21.31
N GLU A 412 -9.52 -21.29 22.06
CA GLU A 412 -10.10 -22.57 22.50
C GLU A 412 -10.64 -23.36 21.31
N LEU A 413 -11.20 -22.67 20.32
CA LEU A 413 -11.75 -23.31 19.11
C LEU A 413 -10.67 -23.75 18.12
N MET A 414 -9.54 -23.03 18.08
CA MET A 414 -8.41 -23.34 17.22
C MET A 414 -7.12 -22.71 17.77
N PRO A 415 -6.03 -23.49 17.98
CA PRO A 415 -4.77 -22.96 18.48
C PRO A 415 -4.23 -21.78 17.67
N GLY A 416 -3.99 -20.66 18.34
CA GLY A 416 -3.45 -19.45 17.72
C GLY A 416 -4.45 -18.65 16.86
N LEU A 417 -5.74 -19.01 16.86
CA LEU A 417 -6.79 -18.26 16.18
C LEU A 417 -7.04 -16.91 16.86
N THR A 418 -7.26 -15.89 16.05
CA THR A 418 -7.66 -14.55 16.48
C THR A 418 -8.66 -13.97 15.48
N ALA A 419 -9.39 -12.92 15.87
CA ALA A 419 -10.33 -12.23 14.98
C ALA A 419 -9.68 -11.74 13.66
N LYS A 420 -8.37 -11.42 13.68
CA LYS A 420 -7.63 -10.99 12.48
C LYS A 420 -7.47 -12.09 11.42
N VAL A 421 -7.50 -13.36 11.83
CA VAL A 421 -7.34 -14.51 10.93
C VAL A 421 -8.54 -14.63 10.00
N PHE A 422 -9.77 -14.40 10.50
CA PHE A 422 -11.01 -14.43 9.69
C PHE A 422 -10.93 -13.50 8.48
N ARG A 423 -10.46 -12.26 8.66
CA ARG A 423 -10.29 -11.32 7.52
C ARG A 423 -9.30 -11.81 6.48
N THR A 424 -8.23 -12.51 6.91
CA THR A 424 -7.23 -13.08 5.99
C THR A 424 -7.79 -14.31 5.27
N TYR A 425 -8.50 -15.17 6.00
CA TYR A 425 -9.20 -16.34 5.48
C TYR A 425 -10.26 -15.93 4.44
N ASN A 426 -11.22 -15.08 4.80
CA ASN A 426 -12.29 -14.62 3.92
C ASN A 426 -11.74 -13.95 2.65
N ALA A 427 -10.74 -13.07 2.80
CA ALA A 427 -10.12 -12.44 1.64
C ALA A 427 -9.45 -13.45 0.70
N SER A 428 -8.70 -14.42 1.26
CA SER A 428 -7.97 -15.40 0.47
C SER A 428 -8.89 -16.43 -0.19
N ILE A 429 -9.85 -16.99 0.55
CA ILE A 429 -10.78 -17.99 0.01
C ILE A 429 -11.67 -17.40 -1.08
N THR A 430 -12.19 -16.16 -0.89
CA THR A 430 -12.99 -15.49 -1.92
C THR A 430 -12.19 -15.26 -3.19
N LEU A 431 -10.93 -14.82 -3.10
CA LEU A 431 -10.09 -14.68 -4.29
C LEU A 431 -9.91 -16.01 -5.01
N ASP A 432 -9.57 -17.07 -4.27
CA ASP A 432 -9.29 -18.40 -4.85
C ASP A 432 -10.54 -18.99 -5.53
N GLU A 433 -11.71 -18.90 -4.89
CA GLU A 433 -12.98 -19.37 -5.43
C GLU A 433 -13.40 -18.59 -6.68
N MET A 434 -13.36 -17.25 -6.63
CA MET A 434 -13.71 -16.40 -7.78
C MET A 434 -12.78 -16.65 -8.96
N LEU A 435 -11.47 -16.69 -8.74
CA LEU A 435 -10.52 -16.99 -9.81
C LEU A 435 -10.76 -18.39 -10.38
N SER A 436 -11.08 -19.39 -9.55
CA SER A 436 -11.37 -20.74 -10.01
C SER A 436 -12.66 -20.83 -10.83
N ARG A 437 -13.69 -20.06 -10.48
CA ARG A 437 -15.01 -20.10 -11.14
C ARG A 437 -15.06 -19.26 -12.40
N ASP A 438 -14.45 -18.07 -12.35
CA ASP A 438 -14.71 -17.02 -13.34
C ASP A 438 -13.61 -16.94 -14.41
N THR A 439 -12.44 -17.57 -14.20
CA THR A 439 -11.35 -17.55 -15.19
C THR A 439 -11.66 -18.50 -16.34
N LYS A 440 -11.83 -17.93 -17.54
CA LYS A 440 -12.01 -18.67 -18.80
C LYS A 440 -10.74 -18.59 -19.66
N ASP A 441 -10.71 -19.41 -20.71
CA ASP A 441 -9.73 -19.23 -21.78
C ASP A 441 -9.92 -17.86 -22.45
N GLY A 442 -8.81 -17.25 -22.86
CA GLY A 442 -8.79 -15.88 -23.34
C GLY A 442 -7.37 -15.32 -23.36
N ASN A 443 -7.25 -14.10 -23.87
CA ASN A 443 -5.96 -13.42 -23.90
C ASN A 443 -5.54 -12.94 -22.49
N VAL A 444 -4.26 -12.59 -22.35
CA VAL A 444 -3.70 -12.14 -21.06
C VAL A 444 -4.43 -10.91 -20.50
N GLY A 445 -4.93 -10.02 -21.36
CA GLY A 445 -5.67 -8.83 -20.95
C GLY A 445 -7.00 -9.18 -20.27
N GLU A 446 -7.79 -10.06 -20.88
CA GLU A 446 -9.06 -10.56 -20.33
C GLU A 446 -8.86 -11.25 -18.99
N LYS A 447 -7.86 -12.14 -18.89
CA LYS A 447 -7.52 -12.83 -17.64
C LYS A 447 -7.13 -11.84 -16.52
N VAL A 448 -6.40 -10.79 -16.85
CA VAL A 448 -6.04 -9.74 -15.88
C VAL A 448 -7.27 -8.97 -15.39
N VAL A 449 -8.26 -8.73 -16.25
CA VAL A 449 -9.54 -8.10 -15.84
C VAL A 449 -10.29 -8.99 -14.84
N VAL A 450 -10.35 -10.30 -15.09
CA VAL A 450 -10.95 -11.26 -14.13
C VAL A 450 -10.25 -11.19 -12.78
N TYR A 451 -8.91 -11.15 -12.76
CA TYR A 451 -8.16 -11.00 -11.52
C TYR A 451 -8.46 -9.68 -10.79
N GLN A 452 -8.53 -8.57 -11.54
CA GLN A 452 -8.84 -7.26 -10.96
C GLN A 452 -10.25 -7.22 -10.37
N HIS A 453 -11.22 -7.85 -11.03
CA HIS A 453 -12.57 -8.01 -10.54
C HIS A 453 -12.61 -8.83 -9.23
N ALA A 454 -11.96 -10.00 -9.21
CA ALA A 454 -11.89 -10.82 -7.99
C ALA A 454 -11.23 -10.06 -6.81
N ASN A 455 -10.16 -9.31 -7.06
CA ASN A 455 -9.53 -8.49 -6.02
C ASN A 455 -10.39 -7.28 -5.61
N LYS A 456 -11.24 -6.75 -6.50
CA LYS A 456 -12.21 -5.69 -6.18
C LYS A 456 -13.26 -6.20 -5.20
N GLU A 457 -13.82 -7.38 -5.44
CA GLU A 457 -14.79 -8.00 -4.52
C GLU A 457 -14.17 -8.24 -3.13
N VAL A 458 -12.94 -8.75 -3.07
CA VAL A 458 -12.21 -8.88 -1.80
C VAL A 458 -12.03 -7.52 -1.12
N ALA A 459 -11.70 -6.47 -1.87
CA ALA A 459 -11.54 -5.14 -1.32
C ALA A 459 -12.87 -4.56 -0.79
N ILE A 460 -13.99 -4.85 -1.44
CA ILE A 460 -15.34 -4.48 -0.99
C ILE A 460 -15.68 -5.19 0.32
N ILE A 461 -15.50 -6.51 0.39
CA ILE A 461 -15.70 -7.31 1.61
C ILE A 461 -14.87 -6.76 2.78
N CYS A 462 -13.62 -6.36 2.51
CA CYS A 462 -12.74 -5.80 3.52
C CYS A 462 -12.97 -4.30 3.82
N ASN A 463 -13.96 -3.67 3.19
CA ASN A 463 -14.22 -2.23 3.21
C ASN A 463 -12.95 -1.37 2.95
N HIS A 464 -12.14 -1.78 1.97
CA HIS A 464 -10.94 -1.05 1.54
C HIS A 464 -11.31 0.07 0.57
N GLN A 465 -11.74 1.20 1.13
CA GLN A 465 -12.11 2.38 0.36
C GLN A 465 -10.95 3.37 0.22
N ARG A 466 -11.05 4.24 -0.78
CA ARG A 466 -10.22 5.44 -0.94
C ARG A 466 -11.06 6.59 -1.44
N THR A 467 -10.64 7.82 -1.11
CA THR A 467 -11.20 9.02 -1.72
C THR A 467 -10.82 9.09 -3.20
N ILE A 468 -11.70 9.69 -4.00
CA ILE A 468 -11.44 9.92 -5.42
C ILE A 468 -10.26 10.88 -5.53
N SER A 469 -9.27 10.52 -6.36
CA SER A 469 -8.10 11.38 -6.58
C SER A 469 -8.52 12.74 -7.16
N LYS A 470 -7.90 13.83 -6.69
CA LYS A 470 -8.08 15.18 -7.29
C LYS A 470 -7.78 15.19 -8.81
N SER A 471 -6.90 14.30 -9.28
CA SER A 471 -6.56 14.17 -10.69
C SER A 471 -7.51 13.28 -11.50
N HIS A 472 -8.50 12.64 -10.87
CA HIS A 472 -9.31 11.61 -11.50
C HIS A 472 -10.11 12.17 -12.68
N ALA A 473 -10.84 13.27 -12.47
CA ALA A 473 -11.65 13.91 -13.51
C ALA A 473 -10.80 14.28 -14.74
N ALA A 474 -9.65 14.93 -14.53
CA ALA A 474 -8.73 15.27 -15.61
C ALA A 474 -8.16 14.04 -16.34
N GLN A 475 -7.95 12.92 -15.65
CA GLN A 475 -7.53 11.68 -16.30
C GLN A 475 -8.65 11.04 -17.12
N MET A 476 -9.91 11.16 -16.68
CA MET A 476 -11.07 10.62 -17.39
C MET A 476 -11.41 11.44 -18.63
N SER A 477 -11.29 12.77 -18.61
CA SER A 477 -11.49 13.58 -19.82
C SER A 477 -10.43 13.27 -20.86
N ARG A 478 -9.14 13.22 -20.50
CA ARG A 478 -8.05 12.83 -21.42
C ARG A 478 -8.24 11.46 -22.06
N LEU A 479 -8.78 10.49 -21.32
CA LEU A 479 -9.10 9.17 -21.88
C LEU A 479 -10.27 9.25 -22.86
N THR A 480 -11.28 10.06 -22.56
CA THR A 480 -12.46 10.27 -23.41
C THR A 480 -12.08 10.99 -24.69
N GLU A 481 -11.36 12.11 -24.60
CA GLU A 481 -10.83 12.87 -25.75
C GLU A 481 -10.07 11.96 -26.71
N LYS A 482 -9.20 11.09 -26.18
CA LYS A 482 -8.42 10.16 -27.00
C LYS A 482 -9.25 9.01 -27.60
N ILE A 483 -10.34 8.60 -26.95
CA ILE A 483 -11.31 7.66 -27.53
C ILE A 483 -12.04 8.34 -28.70
N ASP A 484 -12.46 9.59 -28.52
CA ASP A 484 -13.19 10.35 -29.54
C ASP A 484 -12.30 10.64 -30.75
N GLU A 485 -11.03 10.99 -30.54
CA GLU A 485 -10.02 11.09 -31.61
C GLU A 485 -9.91 9.79 -32.42
N LEU A 486 -9.85 8.64 -31.75
CA LEU A 486 -9.77 7.34 -32.41
C LEU A 486 -11.05 6.98 -33.17
N LYS A 487 -12.22 7.35 -32.63
CA LYS A 487 -13.52 7.19 -33.32
C LYS A 487 -13.59 8.05 -34.59
N GLY A 488 -13.09 9.28 -34.53
CA GLY A 488 -12.96 10.14 -35.72
C GLY A 488 -12.03 9.54 -36.79
N ILE A 489 -10.90 8.96 -36.38
CA ILE A 489 -9.99 8.24 -37.29
C ILE A 489 -10.70 7.02 -37.91
N LEU A 490 -11.45 6.27 -37.10
CA LEU A 490 -12.19 5.08 -37.53
C LEU A 490 -13.24 5.43 -38.59
N ASP A 491 -14.01 6.49 -38.39
CA ASP A 491 -15.03 6.95 -39.35
C ASP A 491 -14.41 7.41 -40.67
N GLY A 492 -13.26 8.09 -40.58
CA GLY A 492 -12.44 8.42 -41.75
C GLY A 492 -11.99 7.17 -42.53
N LEU A 493 -11.50 6.14 -41.83
CA LEU A 493 -11.08 4.89 -42.45
C LEU A 493 -12.25 4.12 -43.08
N LYS A 494 -13.42 4.09 -42.44
CA LYS A 494 -14.65 3.49 -42.98
C LYS A 494 -15.11 4.21 -44.24
N THR A 495 -15.02 5.53 -44.26
CA THR A 495 -15.32 6.35 -45.45
C THR A 495 -14.35 6.07 -46.59
N ASP A 496 -13.05 6.01 -46.30
CA ASP A 496 -12.01 5.69 -47.29
C ASP A 496 -12.19 4.26 -47.86
N LEU A 497 -12.59 3.28 -47.03
CA LEU A 497 -12.89 1.91 -47.47
C LEU A 497 -14.09 1.88 -48.44
N SER A 498 -15.16 2.60 -48.11
CA SER A 498 -16.35 2.71 -48.98
C SER A 498 -16.01 3.32 -50.34
N ARG A 499 -15.12 4.33 -50.37
CA ARG A 499 -14.66 4.96 -51.61
C ARG A 499 -13.73 4.05 -52.41
N ALA A 500 -12.79 3.37 -51.75
CA ALA A 500 -11.87 2.43 -52.38
C ALA A 500 -12.63 1.26 -53.06
N ARG A 501 -13.66 0.71 -52.40
CA ARG A 501 -14.54 -0.32 -52.99
C ARG A 501 -15.33 0.16 -54.20
N LYS A 502 -15.55 1.48 -54.33
CA LYS A 502 -16.20 2.13 -55.49
C LYS A 502 -15.20 2.65 -56.53
N GLY A 503 -13.91 2.32 -56.41
CA GLY A 503 -12.85 2.80 -57.31
C GLY A 503 -12.54 4.29 -57.21
N LYS A 504 -13.00 4.98 -56.15
CA LYS A 504 -12.80 6.41 -55.95
C LYS A 504 -11.60 6.68 -55.02
N PRO A 505 -10.79 7.73 -55.26
CA PRO A 505 -9.71 8.10 -54.35
C PRO A 505 -10.26 8.59 -52.99
N PRO A 506 -9.47 8.47 -51.90
CA PRO A 506 -9.83 8.95 -50.57
C PRO A 506 -10.01 10.47 -50.57
N LEU A 507 -10.74 10.96 -49.58
CA LEU A 507 -10.92 12.40 -49.39
C LEU A 507 -9.59 13.05 -48.97
N LYS A 508 -9.44 14.34 -49.28
CA LYS A 508 -8.33 15.14 -48.77
C LYS A 508 -8.39 15.18 -47.23
N ASP A 509 -7.23 15.27 -46.58
CA ASP A 509 -7.17 15.46 -45.13
C ASP A 509 -7.59 16.88 -44.72
N ALA A 510 -7.60 17.14 -43.41
CA ALA A 510 -7.97 18.44 -42.85
C ALA A 510 -7.06 19.59 -43.35
N ASP A 511 -5.84 19.27 -43.81
CA ASP A 511 -4.87 20.21 -44.37
C ASP A 511 -4.98 20.34 -45.91
N GLY A 512 -5.99 19.72 -46.53
CA GLY A 512 -6.23 19.75 -47.97
C GLY A 512 -5.29 18.88 -48.81
N LYS A 513 -4.46 18.04 -48.18
CA LYS A 513 -3.52 17.13 -48.88
C LYS A 513 -4.21 15.83 -49.27
N GLN A 514 -3.78 15.29 -50.42
CA GLN A 514 -4.30 14.05 -50.94
C GLN A 514 -3.80 12.88 -50.08
N LYS A 515 -4.72 12.13 -49.46
CA LYS A 515 -4.37 10.91 -48.72
C LYS A 515 -3.84 9.83 -49.67
N ARG A 516 -2.88 9.05 -49.19
CA ARG A 516 -2.31 7.92 -49.93
C ARG A 516 -3.39 6.87 -50.21
N ASN A 517 -3.53 6.45 -51.48
CA ASN A 517 -4.40 5.33 -51.86
C ASN A 517 -3.93 4.05 -51.15
N LEU A 518 -4.82 3.47 -50.35
CA LEU A 518 -4.64 2.18 -49.69
C LEU A 518 -5.60 1.18 -50.33
N THR A 519 -5.20 -0.08 -50.41
CA THR A 519 -6.10 -1.14 -50.89
C THR A 519 -7.23 -1.37 -49.86
N PRO A 520 -8.41 -1.86 -50.29
CA PRO A 520 -9.50 -2.20 -49.38
C PRO A 520 -9.05 -3.11 -48.22
N GLU A 521 -8.20 -4.10 -48.47
CA GLU A 521 -7.69 -5.03 -47.46
C GLU A 521 -6.80 -4.31 -46.43
N ALA A 522 -6.01 -3.34 -46.86
CA ALA A 522 -5.17 -2.54 -45.97
C ALA A 522 -6.01 -1.61 -45.07
N LEU A 523 -7.12 -1.07 -45.59
CA LEU A 523 -8.07 -0.26 -44.84
C LEU A 523 -8.85 -1.09 -43.82
N GLU A 524 -9.34 -2.27 -44.22
CA GLU A 524 -10.00 -3.22 -43.32
C GLU A 524 -9.09 -3.63 -42.15
N ARG A 525 -7.82 -3.90 -42.43
CA ARG A 525 -6.84 -4.21 -41.38
C ARG A 525 -6.62 -3.04 -40.41
N LYS A 526 -6.58 -1.80 -40.91
CA LYS A 526 -6.44 -0.60 -40.07
C LYS A 526 -7.69 -0.32 -39.24
N ILE A 527 -8.88 -0.55 -39.80
CA ILE A 527 -10.16 -0.45 -39.10
C ILE A 527 -10.16 -1.43 -37.93
N ALA A 528 -9.88 -2.72 -38.18
CA ALA A 528 -9.83 -3.74 -37.14
C ALA A 528 -8.81 -3.42 -36.02
N GLN A 529 -7.63 -2.88 -36.37
CA GLN A 529 -6.64 -2.44 -35.39
C GLN A 529 -7.10 -1.24 -34.56
N THR A 530 -7.82 -0.30 -35.19
CA THR A 530 -8.33 0.91 -34.54
C THR A 530 -9.50 0.57 -33.61
N ASP A 531 -10.43 -0.27 -34.07
CA ASP A 531 -11.53 -0.82 -33.26
C ASP A 531 -10.99 -1.53 -32.01
N ALA A 532 -10.05 -2.47 -32.18
CA ALA A 532 -9.43 -3.17 -31.04
C ALA A 532 -8.74 -2.21 -30.05
N LYS A 533 -8.20 -1.08 -30.53
CA LYS A 533 -7.59 -0.05 -29.68
C LYS A 533 -8.64 0.77 -28.94
N ILE A 534 -9.76 1.12 -29.58
CA ILE A 534 -10.90 1.81 -28.96
C ILE A 534 -11.49 0.92 -27.86
N GLU A 535 -11.82 -0.33 -28.18
CA GLU A 535 -12.38 -1.29 -27.21
C GLU A 535 -11.46 -1.49 -26.00
N LYS A 536 -10.14 -1.52 -26.22
CA LYS A 536 -9.17 -1.57 -25.12
C LYS A 536 -9.22 -0.31 -24.27
N MET A 537 -9.24 0.88 -24.88
CA MET A 537 -9.27 2.15 -24.14
C MET A 537 -10.58 2.35 -23.38
N GLU A 538 -11.71 1.94 -23.96
CA GLU A 538 -13.01 1.95 -23.30
C GLU A 538 -13.04 1.01 -22.09
N ARG A 539 -12.49 -0.21 -22.24
CA ARG A 539 -12.33 -1.13 -21.09
C ARG A 539 -11.43 -0.55 -20.00
N ASP A 540 -10.29 0.04 -20.36
CA ASP A 540 -9.38 0.68 -19.41
C ASP A 540 -10.06 1.86 -18.69
N LYS A 541 -10.86 2.66 -19.41
CA LYS A 541 -11.66 3.77 -18.87
C LYS A 541 -12.70 3.27 -17.87
N ASN A 542 -13.51 2.28 -18.25
CA ASN A 542 -14.55 1.71 -17.40
C ASN A 542 -13.94 1.07 -16.14
N THR A 543 -12.87 0.28 -16.30
CA THR A 543 -12.15 -0.31 -15.17
C THR A 543 -11.63 0.76 -14.20
N LYS A 544 -11.15 1.89 -14.72
CA LYS A 544 -10.64 2.97 -13.89
C LYS A 544 -11.75 3.68 -13.12
N GLU A 545 -12.88 3.91 -13.77
CA GLU A 545 -14.09 4.48 -13.16
C GLU A 545 -14.62 3.56 -12.03
N ASP A 546 -14.74 2.27 -12.33
CA ASP A 546 -15.23 1.24 -11.39
C ASP A 546 -14.36 1.07 -10.15
N LEU A 547 -13.08 1.40 -10.26
CA LEU A 547 -12.10 1.27 -9.18
C LEU A 547 -11.79 2.61 -8.50
N LYS A 548 -12.46 3.71 -8.86
CA LYS A 548 -12.10 5.06 -8.38
C LYS A 548 -12.15 5.17 -6.85
N THR A 549 -13.11 4.49 -6.20
CA THR A 549 -13.32 4.50 -4.74
C THR A 549 -12.71 3.30 -4.00
N VAL A 550 -12.09 2.34 -4.70
CA VAL A 550 -11.62 1.08 -4.10
C VAL A 550 -10.09 1.00 -4.03
N ALA A 551 -9.56 0.60 -2.87
CA ALA A 551 -8.13 0.48 -2.60
C ALA A 551 -7.60 -0.96 -2.75
N LEU A 552 -7.43 -1.41 -4.00
CA LEU A 552 -6.98 -2.77 -4.35
C LEU A 552 -5.59 -3.18 -3.83
N GLY A 553 -4.73 -2.20 -3.50
CA GLY A 553 -3.38 -2.48 -3.02
C GLY A 553 -3.37 -3.10 -1.62
N THR A 554 -4.28 -2.67 -0.74
CA THR A 554 -4.29 -3.06 0.66
C THR A 554 -4.62 -4.56 0.83
N SER A 555 -5.64 -5.06 0.12
CA SER A 555 -5.98 -6.48 0.08
C SER A 555 -4.82 -7.32 -0.44
N LYS A 556 -4.29 -6.93 -1.61
CA LYS A 556 -3.21 -7.63 -2.31
C LYS A 556 -1.90 -7.73 -1.55
N ILE A 557 -1.55 -6.71 -0.76
CA ILE A 557 -0.29 -6.71 -0.01
C ILE A 557 -0.41 -7.55 1.27
N ASN A 558 -1.55 -7.55 1.95
CA ASN A 558 -1.62 -7.99 3.35
C ASN A 558 -2.63 -9.10 3.65
N TYR A 559 -3.65 -9.29 2.82
CA TYR A 559 -4.80 -10.16 3.12
C TYR A 559 -4.96 -11.33 2.16
N LEU A 560 -4.41 -11.21 0.95
CA LEU A 560 -4.44 -12.26 -0.07
C LEU A 560 -3.19 -13.14 0.02
N ASP A 561 -3.36 -14.46 0.15
CA ASP A 561 -2.23 -15.39 0.05
C ASP A 561 -1.60 -15.27 -1.35
N PRO A 562 -0.32 -14.84 -1.45
CA PRO A 562 0.31 -14.64 -2.74
C PRO A 562 0.40 -15.93 -3.58
N ARG A 563 0.39 -17.10 -2.93
CA ARG A 563 0.42 -18.40 -3.63
C ARG A 563 -0.80 -18.64 -4.51
N ILE A 564 -1.98 -18.14 -4.13
CA ILE A 564 -3.19 -18.19 -4.97
C ILE A 564 -2.90 -17.50 -6.30
N SER A 565 -2.36 -16.28 -6.23
CA SER A 565 -2.06 -15.47 -7.41
C SER A 565 -0.96 -16.09 -8.27
N VAL A 566 0.09 -16.63 -7.64
CA VAL A 566 1.19 -17.30 -8.35
C VAL A 566 0.70 -18.58 -9.04
N ALA A 567 -0.05 -19.44 -8.34
CA ALA A 567 -0.59 -20.67 -8.89
C ALA A 567 -1.55 -20.38 -10.05
N TRP A 568 -2.44 -19.39 -9.90
CA TRP A 568 -3.31 -18.92 -10.98
C TRP A 568 -2.53 -18.42 -12.20
N CYS A 569 -1.48 -17.61 -11.98
CA CYS A 569 -0.62 -17.14 -13.08
C CYS A 569 0.04 -18.30 -13.83
N LYS A 570 0.49 -19.33 -13.11
CA LYS A 570 1.08 -20.54 -13.70
C LYS A 570 0.04 -21.36 -14.49
N ARG A 571 -1.17 -21.54 -13.94
CA ARG A 571 -2.26 -22.30 -14.59
C ARG A 571 -2.73 -21.66 -15.90
N HIS A 572 -2.83 -20.33 -15.94
CA HIS A 572 -3.43 -19.62 -17.08
C HIS A 572 -2.42 -18.89 -17.97
N GLU A 573 -1.13 -19.18 -17.80
CA GLU A 573 0.00 -18.60 -18.56
C GLU A 573 0.03 -17.06 -18.53
N VAL A 574 -0.32 -16.47 -17.39
CA VAL A 574 -0.28 -15.02 -17.18
C VAL A 574 1.09 -14.64 -16.58
N PRO A 575 1.86 -13.72 -17.21
CA PRO A 575 3.11 -13.25 -16.61
C PRO A 575 2.86 -12.61 -15.25
N ILE A 576 3.58 -13.06 -14.22
CA ILE A 576 3.38 -12.62 -12.84
C ILE A 576 3.56 -11.10 -12.68
N GLU A 577 4.37 -10.47 -13.53
CA GLU A 577 4.60 -9.02 -13.55
C GLU A 577 3.36 -8.20 -13.94
N LYS A 578 2.35 -8.84 -14.55
CA LYS A 578 1.04 -8.23 -14.80
C LYS A 578 0.21 -8.11 -13.52
N ILE A 579 0.50 -8.97 -12.54
CA ILE A 579 -0.17 -9.00 -11.25
C ILE A 579 0.70 -8.29 -10.20
N PHE A 580 1.94 -8.71 -10.00
CA PHE A 580 2.84 -8.16 -8.99
C PHE A 580 3.86 -7.20 -9.59
N ASN A 581 3.93 -5.99 -9.01
CA ASN A 581 5.02 -5.06 -9.31
C ASN A 581 6.34 -5.55 -8.67
N LYS A 582 7.46 -4.89 -9.00
CA LYS A 582 8.81 -5.25 -8.49
C LYS A 582 8.88 -5.37 -6.97
N SER A 583 8.18 -4.50 -6.23
CA SER A 583 8.19 -4.53 -4.76
C SER A 583 7.43 -5.75 -4.22
N LEU A 584 6.30 -6.11 -4.84
CA LEU A 584 5.53 -7.29 -4.45
C LEU A 584 6.26 -8.58 -4.82
N LEU A 585 6.93 -8.62 -5.98
CA LEU A 585 7.79 -9.75 -6.36
C LEU A 585 8.90 -9.99 -5.34
N ALA A 586 9.53 -8.91 -4.84
CA ALA A 586 10.55 -9.01 -3.79
C ALA A 586 9.95 -9.46 -2.43
N LYS A 587 8.78 -8.93 -2.04
CA LYS A 587 8.10 -9.33 -0.80
C LYS A 587 7.69 -10.81 -0.82
N PHE A 588 7.11 -11.25 -1.93
CA PHE A 588 6.50 -12.57 -2.07
C PHE A 588 7.41 -13.59 -2.73
N ALA A 589 8.73 -13.37 -2.72
CA ALA A 589 9.70 -14.32 -3.28
C ALA A 589 9.50 -15.74 -2.74
N TRP A 590 9.14 -15.87 -1.45
CA TRP A 590 8.86 -17.15 -0.79
C TRP A 590 7.67 -17.93 -1.39
N ALA A 591 6.76 -17.27 -2.10
CA ALA A 591 5.56 -17.88 -2.68
C ALA A 591 5.74 -18.27 -4.16
N MET A 592 6.83 -17.86 -4.80
CA MET A 592 7.01 -17.98 -6.26
C MET A 592 7.16 -19.43 -6.72
N ASP A 593 7.65 -20.32 -5.87
CA ASP A 593 7.90 -21.73 -6.18
C ASP A 593 6.68 -22.64 -5.97
N VAL A 594 5.51 -22.09 -5.60
CA VAL A 594 4.30 -22.87 -5.35
C VAL A 594 3.82 -23.66 -6.58
N ASP A 595 3.30 -24.86 -6.37
CA ASP A 595 2.76 -25.71 -7.43
C ASP A 595 1.54 -25.08 -8.13
N PRO A 596 1.37 -25.21 -9.46
CA PRO A 596 0.19 -24.71 -10.16
C PRO A 596 -1.14 -25.29 -9.66
N SER A 597 -1.15 -26.48 -9.05
CA SER A 597 -2.34 -27.09 -8.46
C SER A 597 -2.76 -26.47 -7.11
N PHE A 598 -1.95 -25.58 -6.55
CA PHE A 598 -2.25 -24.98 -5.24
C PHE A 598 -3.61 -24.29 -5.23
N ARG A 599 -4.37 -24.62 -4.18
CA ARG A 599 -5.63 -24.01 -3.76
C ARG A 599 -5.48 -23.65 -2.28
N PHE A 600 -6.03 -22.50 -1.90
CA PHE A 600 -6.06 -22.06 -0.51
C PHE A 600 -7.01 -22.93 0.29
#